data_AF-A0A6F9CDQ6-F1
#
_entry.id   AF-A0A6F9CDQ6-F1
#
_cell.length_a   1.000
_cell.length_b   1.000
_cell.length_c   1.000
_cell.angle_alpha   90.00
_cell.angle_beta   90.00
_cell.angle_gamma   90.00
#
_symmetry.space_group_name_H-M   'P 1'
#
loop_
_entity.id
_entity.type
_entity.pdbx_description
1 polymer ?
#
loop_
_entity_poly.entity_id
_entity_poly.type
_entity_poly.pdbx_seq_one_letter_code
_entity_poly.pdbx_strand_id
1 'polypeptide(L)'
;MTFDYLLKVSHHPPISACHADSNKFTFLQDVRWKNKFWGKSMEILPIGTVNVMLPGFGDHYEWNKVTTCVHNILSGRRWIEHYGEITIRNTKSSACICKLTFVKGNYWSSNVNEVQGFVMDQEGKVVRSMPTDYELYYGFTRFAIELNELCPEMQDLLPPTDARFRPDQRHLEEGNVEMAASEKQRIEDLQRTRRKWQEENGIKHEPRFFKKVVDANQRERWVTNNTYWELRKSPGFINMENPNL
;
A
#
# COMPACT_ATOMS: atom_id res chain seq x y z
N MET A 1 4.77 -20.35 -2.12
CA MET A 1 4.54 -19.55 -0.90
C MET A 1 4.75 -18.10 -1.32
N THR A 2 3.77 -17.24 -1.06
CA THR A 2 3.88 -15.80 -1.31
C THR A 2 4.34 -15.16 -0.01
N PHE A 3 5.32 -14.28 -0.10
CA PHE A 3 6.01 -13.72 1.03
C PHE A 3 5.94 -12.21 0.95
N ASP A 4 5.15 -11.58 1.84
CA ASP A 4 4.85 -10.15 1.80
C ASP A 4 5.37 -9.43 3.05
N TYR A 5 5.92 -8.23 2.89
CA TYR A 5 6.15 -7.31 4.00
C TYR A 5 5.96 -5.84 3.58
N LEU A 6 5.38 -5.06 4.50
CA LEU A 6 5.09 -3.64 4.32
C LEU A 6 5.72 -2.85 5.46
N LEU A 7 6.42 -1.77 5.12
CA LEU A 7 7.07 -0.89 6.08
C LEU A 7 6.80 0.57 5.78
N LYS A 8 6.63 1.36 6.85
CA LYS A 8 6.68 2.81 6.77
C LYS A 8 8.14 3.25 6.65
N VAL A 9 8.54 3.71 5.47
CA VAL A 9 9.94 4.08 5.14
C VAL A 9 10.22 5.57 5.31
N SER A 10 9.17 6.39 5.41
CA SER A 10 9.29 7.81 5.70
C SER A 10 8.06 8.30 6.46
N HIS A 11 8.27 9.24 7.38
CA HIS A 11 7.17 9.89 8.10
C HIS A 11 6.86 11.29 7.54
N HIS A 12 7.86 12.02 7.04
CA HIS A 12 7.69 13.35 6.45
C HIS A 12 8.40 13.44 5.09
N PRO A 13 7.67 13.30 3.96
CA PRO A 13 6.26 12.93 3.86
C PRO A 13 6.01 11.46 4.26
N PRO A 14 4.77 11.06 4.61
CA PRO A 14 4.45 9.68 4.94
C PRO A 14 4.56 8.80 3.68
N ILE A 15 5.44 7.80 3.72
CA ILE A 15 5.64 6.84 2.63
C ILE A 15 5.64 5.43 3.21
N SER A 16 4.86 4.54 2.59
CA SER A 16 4.90 3.11 2.85
C SER A 16 5.47 2.39 1.63
N ALA A 17 6.37 1.44 1.85
CA ALA A 17 6.88 0.56 0.81
C ALA A 17 6.45 -0.88 1.12
N CYS A 18 6.11 -1.63 0.08
CA CYS A 18 5.65 -3.01 0.16
C CYS A 18 6.37 -3.83 -0.90
N HIS A 19 6.81 -5.02 -0.50
CA HIS A 19 7.43 -6.00 -1.36
C HIS A 19 6.84 -7.38 -1.07
N ALA A 20 6.53 -8.09 -2.15
CA ALA A 20 5.91 -9.39 -2.14
C ALA A 20 6.63 -10.27 -3.15
N ASP A 21 7.08 -11.46 -2.74
CA ASP A 21 7.84 -12.35 -3.62
C ASP A 21 7.30 -13.78 -3.62
N SER A 22 7.42 -14.42 -4.78
CA SER A 22 7.02 -15.80 -5.01
C SER A 22 7.77 -16.39 -6.20
N ASN A 23 7.72 -17.71 -6.36
CA ASN A 23 8.31 -18.38 -7.53
C ASN A 23 7.69 -17.97 -8.89
N LYS A 24 6.53 -17.29 -8.89
CA LYS A 24 5.79 -16.93 -10.12
C LYS A 24 5.74 -15.44 -10.39
N PHE A 25 5.84 -14.63 -9.36
CA PHE A 25 5.75 -13.18 -9.46
C PHE A 25 6.52 -12.50 -8.34
N THR A 26 6.95 -11.28 -8.63
CA THR A 26 7.45 -10.33 -7.64
C THR A 26 6.61 -9.06 -7.74
N PHE A 27 6.08 -8.59 -6.63
CA PHE A 27 5.30 -7.36 -6.53
C PHE A 27 6.04 -6.32 -5.68
N LEU A 28 6.04 -5.08 -6.13
CA LEU A 28 6.67 -3.95 -5.45
C LEU A 28 5.82 -2.70 -5.62
N GLN A 29 5.63 -1.96 -4.52
CA GLN A 29 5.12 -0.61 -4.57
C GLN A 29 5.72 0.25 -3.47
N ASP A 30 5.83 1.54 -3.73
CA ASP A 30 5.91 2.57 -2.70
C ASP A 30 4.77 3.56 -2.90
N VAL A 31 4.20 4.03 -1.79
CA VAL A 31 3.04 4.92 -1.81
C VAL A 31 3.24 6.06 -0.84
N ARG A 32 3.16 7.27 -1.38
CA ARG A 32 3.00 8.51 -0.63
C ARG A 32 1.55 8.95 -0.72
N TRP A 33 0.93 9.24 0.42
CA TRP A 33 -0.46 9.68 0.48
C TRP A 33 -0.52 11.20 0.60
N LYS A 34 -1.24 11.86 -0.30
CA LYS A 34 -1.59 13.28 -0.18
C LYS A 34 -3.10 13.39 0.02
N ASN A 35 -3.51 13.99 1.12
CA ASN A 35 -4.93 14.14 1.46
C ASN A 35 -5.38 15.60 1.25
N LYS A 36 -6.60 15.80 0.74
CA LYS A 36 -7.25 17.11 0.63
C LYS A 36 -8.63 17.04 1.25
N PHE A 37 -8.97 18.00 2.10
CA PHE A 37 -10.29 18.10 2.71
C PHE A 37 -11.09 19.22 2.06
N TRP A 38 -12.32 18.91 1.65
CA TRP A 38 -13.22 19.79 0.90
C TRP A 38 -14.50 20.10 1.68
N GLY A 39 -14.42 20.13 3.02
CA GLY A 39 -15.54 20.43 3.90
C GLY A 39 -16.46 19.23 4.17
N LYS A 40 -17.05 18.61 3.14
CA LYS A 40 -17.88 17.40 3.31
C LYS A 40 -17.20 16.11 2.86
N SER A 41 -16.17 16.23 2.02
CA SER A 41 -15.47 15.09 1.43
C SER A 41 -13.96 15.20 1.64
N MET A 42 -13.28 14.06 1.64
CA MET A 42 -11.82 13.96 1.69
C MET A 42 -11.31 13.20 0.49
N GLU A 43 -10.41 13.81 -0.27
CA GLU A 43 -9.67 13.14 -1.35
C GLU A 43 -8.36 12.59 -0.80
N ILE A 44 -8.10 11.33 -1.14
CA ILE A 44 -6.87 10.60 -0.88
C ILE A 44 -6.21 10.37 -2.24
N LEU A 45 -5.05 10.99 -2.43
CA LEU A 45 -4.27 10.93 -3.66
C LEU A 45 -3.04 10.05 -3.41
N PRO A 46 -3.09 8.76 -3.77
CA PRO A 46 -1.92 7.90 -3.71
C PRO A 46 -0.93 8.25 -4.83
N ILE A 47 0.29 8.61 -4.45
CA ILE A 47 1.39 8.92 -5.35
C ILE A 47 2.38 7.76 -5.28
N GLY A 48 2.67 7.17 -6.43
CA GLY A 48 3.56 6.02 -6.56
C GLY A 48 3.12 5.09 -7.69
N THR A 49 4.01 4.19 -8.09
CA THR A 49 3.76 3.20 -9.15
C THR A 49 3.75 1.81 -8.55
N VAL A 50 2.82 0.98 -9.01
CA VAL A 50 2.80 -0.44 -8.68
C VAL A 50 3.55 -1.21 -9.75
N ASN A 51 4.35 -2.19 -9.33
CA ASN A 51 5.18 -3.01 -10.19
C ASN A 51 4.88 -4.48 -9.94
N VAL A 52 4.70 -5.25 -11.02
CA VAL A 52 4.62 -6.71 -10.99
C VAL A 52 5.55 -7.28 -12.04
N MET A 53 6.50 -8.10 -11.62
CA MET A 53 7.36 -8.86 -12.51
C MET A 53 6.85 -10.30 -12.57
N LEU A 54 6.80 -10.88 -13.76
CA LEU A 54 6.46 -12.29 -14.00
C LEU A 54 7.67 -12.98 -14.64
N PRO A 55 8.62 -13.50 -13.83
CA PRO A 55 9.91 -14.00 -14.34
C PRO A 55 9.79 -15.10 -15.39
N GLY A 56 8.78 -15.98 -15.25
CA GLY A 56 8.54 -17.07 -16.20
C GLY A 56 8.18 -16.62 -17.61
N PHE A 57 7.71 -15.38 -17.78
CA PHE A 57 7.41 -14.77 -19.08
C PHE A 57 8.40 -13.66 -19.46
N GLY A 58 9.29 -13.27 -18.55
CA GLY A 58 10.18 -12.12 -18.72
C GLY A 58 9.44 -10.77 -18.69
N ASP A 59 8.20 -10.73 -18.20
CA ASP A 59 7.36 -9.54 -18.21
C ASP A 59 7.56 -8.67 -16.96
N HIS A 60 7.40 -7.36 -17.13
CA HIS A 60 7.38 -6.40 -16.03
C HIS A 60 6.27 -5.39 -16.27
N TYR A 61 5.17 -5.53 -15.52
CA TYR A 61 4.04 -4.63 -15.56
C TYR A 61 4.18 -3.48 -14.57
N GLU A 62 3.80 -2.29 -15.01
CA GLU A 62 3.73 -1.08 -14.19
C GLU A 62 2.37 -0.39 -14.36
N TRP A 63 1.82 0.14 -13.27
CA TRP A 63 0.64 1.00 -13.34
C TRP A 63 0.58 2.06 -12.24
N ASN A 64 -0.14 3.15 -12.54
CA ASN A 64 -0.44 4.22 -11.60
C ASN A 64 -1.67 3.91 -10.74
N LYS A 65 -1.91 4.72 -9.71
CA LYS A 65 -3.09 4.63 -8.84
C LYS A 65 -4.05 5.78 -9.16
N VAL A 66 -5.32 5.60 -8.82
CA VAL A 66 -6.38 6.62 -8.98
C VAL A 66 -6.74 7.28 -7.66
N THR A 67 -7.40 8.42 -7.74
CA THR A 67 -7.86 9.16 -6.55
C THR A 67 -9.00 8.41 -5.89
N THR A 68 -9.01 8.42 -4.56
CA THR A 68 -10.13 7.94 -3.75
C THR A 68 -10.77 9.12 -3.03
N CYS A 69 -12.08 9.29 -3.14
CA CYS A 69 -12.84 10.30 -2.42
C CYS A 69 -13.75 9.62 -1.40
N VAL A 70 -13.60 9.99 -0.13
CA VAL A 70 -14.53 9.61 0.93
C VAL A 70 -15.52 10.77 1.09
N HIS A 71 -16.78 10.51 0.78
CA HIS A 71 -17.84 11.50 0.86
C HIS A 71 -18.56 11.42 2.21
N ASN A 72 -19.20 12.52 2.60
CA ASN A 72 -20.01 12.62 3.82
C ASN A 72 -19.23 12.32 5.11
N ILE A 73 -17.98 12.80 5.21
CA ILE A 73 -17.09 12.43 6.32
C ILE A 73 -17.51 13.00 7.68
N LEU A 74 -18.30 14.08 7.69
CA LEU A 74 -18.75 14.76 8.92
C LEU A 74 -20.19 14.41 9.32
N SER A 75 -21.04 13.98 8.38
CA SER A 75 -22.44 13.65 8.66
C SER A 75 -23.08 12.87 7.50
N GLY A 76 -24.08 12.04 7.81
CA GLY A 76 -24.80 11.22 6.84
C GLY A 76 -24.11 9.87 6.54
N ARG A 77 -24.64 9.16 5.54
CA ARG A 77 -24.07 7.87 5.12
C ARG A 77 -22.80 8.12 4.32
N ARG A 78 -21.67 7.66 4.87
CA ARG A 78 -20.37 7.67 4.20
C ARG A 78 -20.38 6.72 3.01
N TRP A 79 -19.77 7.15 1.91
CA TRP A 79 -19.53 6.32 0.74
C TRP A 79 -18.20 6.70 0.09
N ILE A 80 -17.63 5.75 -0.64
CA ILE A 80 -16.32 5.88 -1.27
C ILE A 80 -16.54 5.91 -2.78
N GLU A 81 -15.77 6.75 -3.44
CA GLU A 81 -15.69 6.85 -4.88
C GLU A 81 -14.23 6.79 -5.32
N HIS A 82 -13.95 6.04 -6.38
CA HIS A 82 -12.67 6.09 -7.06
C HIS A 82 -12.85 6.80 -8.39
N TYR A 83 -11.91 7.66 -8.77
CA TYR A 83 -11.96 8.30 -10.08
C TYR A 83 -10.57 8.61 -10.66
N GLY A 84 -10.49 8.58 -11.99
CA GLY A 84 -9.26 8.75 -12.76
C GLY A 84 -8.95 7.54 -13.65
N GLU A 85 -7.83 7.60 -14.36
CA GLU A 85 -7.40 6.53 -15.27
C GLU A 85 -6.23 5.74 -14.67
N ILE A 86 -6.32 4.41 -14.63
CA ILE A 86 -5.18 3.50 -14.45
C ILE A 86 -4.68 3.10 -15.83
N THR A 87 -3.40 3.29 -16.07
CA THR A 87 -2.71 2.75 -17.25
C THR A 87 -1.76 1.63 -16.83
N ILE A 88 -2.02 0.41 -17.31
CA ILE A 88 -1.19 -0.77 -17.09
C ILE A 88 -0.39 -1.03 -18.36
N ARG A 89 0.93 -1.07 -18.23
CA ARG A 89 1.86 -1.31 -19.34
C ARG A 89 2.89 -2.36 -18.97
N ASN A 90 3.34 -3.14 -19.95
CA ASN A 90 4.53 -3.97 -19.81
C ASN A 90 5.76 -3.15 -20.24
N THR A 91 6.76 -3.01 -19.37
CA THR A 91 7.99 -2.25 -19.67
C THR A 91 8.94 -3.04 -20.59
N LYS A 92 8.70 -4.34 -20.76
CA LYS A 92 9.48 -5.24 -21.62
C LYS A 92 8.85 -5.49 -22.98
N SER A 93 7.61 -5.04 -23.19
CA SER A 93 6.88 -5.22 -24.44
C SER A 93 5.92 -4.07 -24.67
N SER A 94 5.96 -3.49 -25.86
CA SER A 94 4.98 -2.48 -26.30
C SER A 94 3.73 -3.09 -26.91
N ALA A 95 3.60 -4.43 -26.97
CA ALA A 95 2.54 -5.11 -27.71
C ALA A 95 1.12 -4.67 -27.33
N CYS A 96 0.89 -4.35 -26.06
CA CYS A 96 -0.40 -3.88 -25.61
C CYS A 96 -0.31 -2.95 -24.40
N ILE A 97 -1.36 -2.16 -24.24
CA ILE A 97 -1.58 -1.29 -23.08
C ILE A 97 -3.00 -1.49 -22.60
N CYS A 98 -3.19 -1.57 -21.28
CA CYS A 98 -4.52 -1.64 -20.69
C CYS A 98 -4.83 -0.31 -20.00
N LYS A 99 -6.03 0.21 -20.25
CA LYS A 99 -6.54 1.41 -19.59
C LYS A 99 -7.82 1.07 -18.85
N LEU A 100 -7.90 1.49 -17.59
CA LEU A 100 -9.11 1.43 -16.77
C LEU A 100 -9.49 2.84 -16.35
N THR A 101 -10.68 3.29 -16.72
CA THR A 101 -11.23 4.61 -16.38
C THR A 101 -12.29 4.46 -15.32
N PHE A 102 -12.01 4.98 -14.14
CA PHE A 102 -12.95 5.14 -13.05
C PHE A 102 -13.68 6.46 -13.27
N VAL A 103 -14.94 6.37 -13.70
CA VAL A 103 -15.75 7.54 -14.07
C VAL A 103 -16.20 8.23 -12.80
N LYS A 104 -15.90 9.53 -12.69
CA LYS A 104 -16.38 10.34 -11.58
C LYS A 104 -17.89 10.52 -11.72
N GLY A 105 -18.63 10.12 -10.70
CA GLY A 105 -20.06 10.31 -10.58
C GLY A 105 -20.42 11.80 -10.55
N ASN A 106 -21.40 12.17 -11.35
CA ASN A 106 -22.04 13.48 -11.28
C ASN A 106 -23.36 13.36 -10.51
N TYR A 107 -23.81 14.47 -9.90
CA TYR A 107 -25.07 14.53 -9.14
C TYR A 107 -26.30 14.04 -9.94
N TRP A 108 -26.21 14.06 -11.28
CA TRP A 108 -27.27 13.69 -12.21
C TRP A 108 -27.10 12.31 -12.84
N SER A 109 -26.00 11.61 -12.59
CA SER A 109 -25.73 10.29 -13.19
C SER A 109 -25.98 9.17 -12.19
N SER A 110 -26.71 8.14 -12.61
CA SER A 110 -26.88 6.88 -11.86
C SER A 110 -25.60 6.05 -11.76
N ASN A 111 -24.55 6.41 -12.49
CA ASN A 111 -23.36 5.59 -12.73
C ASN A 111 -22.27 5.79 -11.68
N VAL A 112 -22.64 5.74 -10.39
CA VAL A 112 -21.66 5.80 -9.30
C VAL A 112 -20.80 4.53 -9.35
N ASN A 113 -19.47 4.70 -9.27
CA ASN A 113 -18.47 3.63 -9.35
C ASN A 113 -18.37 2.91 -10.71
N GLU A 114 -18.80 3.56 -11.80
CA GLU A 114 -18.60 3.00 -13.15
C GLU A 114 -17.10 2.90 -13.49
N VAL A 115 -16.72 1.71 -14.00
CA VAL A 115 -15.37 1.43 -14.48
C VAL A 115 -15.44 0.96 -15.92
N GLN A 116 -14.74 1.67 -16.80
CA GLN A 116 -14.59 1.28 -18.20
C GLN A 116 -13.17 0.77 -18.43
N GLY A 117 -12.99 -0.30 -19.20
CA GLY A 117 -11.66 -0.86 -19.40
C GLY A 117 -11.44 -1.49 -20.77
N PHE A 118 -10.26 -1.21 -21.32
CA PHE A 118 -9.86 -1.65 -22.66
C PHE A 118 -8.39 -2.05 -22.69
N VAL A 119 -8.10 -3.15 -23.38
CA VAL A 119 -6.75 -3.48 -23.82
C VAL A 119 -6.62 -3.03 -25.27
N MET A 120 -5.61 -2.23 -25.57
CA MET A 120 -5.30 -1.74 -26.90
C MET A 120 -3.98 -2.33 -27.39
N ASP A 121 -3.86 -2.56 -28.69
CA ASP A 121 -2.59 -2.86 -29.37
C ASP A 121 -1.74 -1.60 -29.59
N GLN A 122 -0.63 -1.75 -30.32
CA GLN A 122 0.32 -0.67 -30.61
C GLN A 122 -0.28 0.44 -31.47
N GLU A 123 -1.26 0.11 -32.29
CA GLU A 123 -1.99 1.01 -33.17
C GLU A 123 -3.15 1.71 -32.45
N GLY A 124 -3.38 1.40 -31.17
CA GLY A 124 -4.47 1.96 -30.36
C GLY A 124 -5.82 1.29 -30.61
N LYS A 125 -5.86 0.20 -31.36
CA LYS A 125 -7.10 -0.55 -31.61
C LYS A 125 -7.42 -1.40 -30.39
N VAL A 126 -8.69 -1.34 -29.95
CA VAL A 126 -9.19 -2.16 -28.86
C VAL A 126 -9.18 -3.63 -29.27
N VAL A 127 -8.39 -4.44 -28.57
CA VAL A 127 -8.29 -5.89 -28.77
C VAL A 127 -9.09 -6.68 -27.75
N ARG A 128 -9.34 -6.14 -26.55
CA ARG A 128 -10.17 -6.76 -25.51
C ARG A 128 -10.90 -5.71 -24.65
N SER A 129 -12.11 -6.03 -24.20
CA SER A 129 -12.88 -5.28 -23.20
C SER A 129 -12.75 -5.91 -21.81
N MET A 130 -13.33 -5.27 -20.79
CA MET A 130 -13.43 -5.82 -19.43
C MET A 130 -14.13 -7.19 -19.41
N PRO A 131 -13.73 -8.10 -18.49
CA PRO A 131 -14.47 -9.33 -18.22
C PRO A 131 -15.90 -9.03 -17.73
N THR A 132 -16.83 -9.95 -17.96
CA THR A 132 -18.16 -9.90 -17.33
C THR A 132 -18.05 -9.98 -15.80
N ASP A 133 -19.00 -9.36 -15.09
CA ASP A 133 -19.09 -9.37 -13.61
C ASP A 133 -17.91 -8.73 -12.86
N TYR A 134 -17.18 -7.80 -13.49
CA TYR A 134 -16.06 -7.09 -12.85
C TYR A 134 -16.47 -6.33 -11.56
N GLU A 135 -17.75 -6.00 -11.42
CA GLU A 135 -18.32 -5.31 -10.25
C GLU A 135 -18.28 -6.16 -8.97
N LEU A 136 -18.20 -7.49 -9.09
CA LEU A 136 -18.14 -8.42 -7.95
C LEU A 136 -16.79 -8.38 -7.20
N TYR A 137 -15.76 -7.72 -7.74
CA TYR A 137 -14.40 -7.75 -7.21
C TYR A 137 -14.03 -6.55 -6.30
N TYR A 138 -14.98 -5.68 -5.95
CA TYR A 138 -14.71 -4.45 -5.18
C TYR A 138 -15.56 -4.26 -3.90
N GLY A 139 -15.83 -5.36 -3.18
CA GLY A 139 -16.28 -5.37 -1.79
C GLY A 139 -15.39 -6.33 -0.98
N PHE A 140 -14.90 -5.90 0.19
CA PHE A 140 -13.79 -6.53 0.93
C PHE A 140 -13.77 -8.06 0.89
N THR A 141 -12.60 -8.60 0.56
CA THR A 141 -12.37 -10.05 0.47
C THR A 141 -12.09 -10.63 1.86
N ARG A 142 -12.38 -11.91 2.04
CA ARG A 142 -11.95 -12.71 3.21
C ARG A 142 -10.47 -12.50 3.55
N PHE A 143 -9.64 -12.29 2.52
CA PHE A 143 -8.22 -11.93 2.66
C PHE A 143 -7.98 -10.67 3.52
N ALA A 144 -8.80 -9.63 3.41
CA ALA A 144 -8.63 -8.40 4.19
C ALA A 144 -8.88 -8.61 5.69
N ILE A 145 -9.74 -9.56 6.06
CA ILE A 145 -9.99 -9.96 7.45
C ILE A 145 -8.78 -10.73 7.99
N GLU A 146 -8.20 -11.62 7.18
CA GLU A 146 -7.06 -12.47 7.55
C GLU A 146 -5.74 -11.69 7.68
N LEU A 147 -5.65 -10.45 7.18
CA LEU A 147 -4.40 -9.66 7.20
C LEU A 147 -3.83 -9.42 8.60
N ASN A 148 -4.68 -9.22 9.61
CA ASN A 148 -4.25 -8.90 10.99
C ASN A 148 -4.39 -10.06 11.99
N GLU A 149 -4.70 -11.26 11.49
CA GLU A 149 -4.66 -12.48 12.31
C GLU A 149 -3.20 -12.83 12.66
N LEU A 150 -2.95 -13.06 13.95
CA LEU A 150 -1.65 -13.49 14.47
C LEU A 150 -1.78 -14.95 14.91
N CYS A 151 -1.23 -15.87 14.12
CA CYS A 151 -1.16 -17.28 14.51
C CYS A 151 0.01 -17.50 15.50
N PRO A 152 -0.14 -18.35 16.53
CA PRO A 152 0.92 -18.61 17.51
C PRO A 152 2.26 -19.01 16.89
N GLU A 153 2.25 -19.77 15.79
CA GLU A 153 3.47 -20.23 15.10
C GLU A 153 4.20 -19.10 14.36
N MET A 154 3.53 -17.97 14.12
CA MET A 154 4.13 -16.81 13.46
C MET A 154 4.84 -15.88 14.45
N GLN A 155 4.48 -15.91 15.74
CA GLN A 155 4.92 -14.94 16.73
C GLN A 155 6.46 -14.85 16.82
N ASP A 156 7.13 -15.99 16.83
CA ASP A 156 8.59 -16.06 16.95
C ASP A 156 9.34 -15.75 15.64
N LEU A 157 8.62 -15.68 14.52
CA LEU A 157 9.16 -15.44 13.18
C LEU A 157 8.95 -13.99 12.70
N LEU A 158 8.14 -13.20 13.41
CA LEU A 158 7.84 -11.82 13.03
C LEU A 158 8.76 -10.84 13.78
N PRO A 159 9.16 -9.73 13.15
CA PRO A 159 9.90 -8.70 13.87
C PRO A 159 8.97 -8.01 14.89
N PRO A 160 9.48 -7.50 16.02
CA PRO A 160 8.68 -6.73 16.99
C PRO A 160 7.99 -5.50 16.40
N THR A 161 8.45 -5.04 15.23
CA THR A 161 7.88 -3.91 14.48
C THR A 161 6.70 -4.29 13.58
N ASP A 162 6.29 -5.56 13.53
CA ASP A 162 5.15 -6.01 12.74
C ASP A 162 3.84 -5.36 13.23
N ALA A 163 2.96 -4.97 12.29
CA ALA A 163 1.74 -4.26 12.62
C ALA A 163 0.79 -5.08 13.53
N ARG A 164 0.84 -6.41 13.45
CA ARG A 164 0.03 -7.30 14.30
C ARG A 164 0.32 -7.17 15.79
N PHE A 165 1.49 -6.64 16.14
CA PHE A 165 1.90 -6.39 17.53
C PHE A 165 1.54 -4.98 18.03
N ARG A 166 0.86 -4.14 17.21
CA ARG A 166 0.44 -2.81 17.66
C ARG A 166 -0.72 -2.90 18.67
N PRO A 167 -0.52 -2.50 19.93
CA PRO A 167 -1.54 -2.68 20.97
C PRO A 167 -2.77 -1.80 20.77
N ASP A 168 -2.61 -0.58 20.22
CA ASP A 168 -3.72 0.31 19.92
C ASP A 168 -4.67 -0.25 18.85
N GLN A 169 -4.11 -0.92 17.83
CA GLN A 169 -4.92 -1.59 16.80
C GLN A 169 -5.65 -2.81 17.37
N ARG A 170 -4.97 -3.62 18.19
CA ARG A 170 -5.59 -4.81 18.83
C ARG A 170 -6.73 -4.44 19.76
N HIS A 171 -6.53 -3.46 20.62
CA HIS A 171 -7.59 -2.99 21.52
C HIS A 171 -8.81 -2.44 20.76
N LEU A 172 -8.58 -1.78 19.62
CA LEU A 172 -9.69 -1.31 18.77
C LEU A 172 -10.49 -2.48 18.17
N GLU A 173 -9.81 -3.53 17.71
CA GLU A 173 -10.45 -4.76 17.19
C GLU A 173 -11.26 -5.51 18.26
N GLU A 174 -10.78 -5.51 19.50
CA GLU A 174 -11.47 -6.11 20.67
C GLU A 174 -12.62 -5.23 21.20
N GLY A 175 -12.82 -4.03 20.62
CA GLY A 175 -13.85 -3.07 21.06
C GLY A 175 -13.48 -2.22 22.27
N ASN A 176 -12.24 -2.31 22.76
CA ASN A 176 -11.70 -1.55 23.90
C ASN A 176 -11.23 -0.15 23.47
N VAL A 177 -12.16 0.73 23.10
CA VAL A 177 -11.88 2.05 22.50
C VAL A 177 -11.02 2.97 23.38
N GLU A 178 -11.23 2.97 24.70
CA GLU A 178 -10.47 3.82 25.63
C GLU A 178 -8.99 3.42 25.68
N MET A 179 -8.71 2.12 25.80
CA MET A 179 -7.35 1.59 25.78
C MET A 179 -6.66 1.81 24.44
N ALA A 180 -7.40 1.63 23.33
CA ALA A 180 -6.89 1.92 21.99
C ALA A 180 -6.44 3.39 21.84
N ALA A 181 -7.24 4.34 22.33
CA ALA A 181 -6.91 5.76 22.29
C ALA A 181 -5.66 6.09 23.15
N SER A 182 -5.56 5.52 24.34
CA SER A 182 -4.42 5.73 25.26
C SER A 182 -3.12 5.17 24.67
N GLU A 183 -3.14 3.94 24.15
CA GLU A 183 -1.97 3.33 23.52
C GLU A 183 -1.56 4.05 22.23
N LYS A 184 -2.52 4.54 21.44
CA LYS A 184 -2.25 5.37 20.26
C LYS A 184 -1.47 6.63 20.66
N GLN A 185 -1.91 7.32 21.71
CA GLN A 185 -1.23 8.51 22.21
C GLN A 185 0.19 8.19 22.68
N ARG A 186 0.35 7.13 23.47
CA ARG A 186 1.67 6.66 23.96
C ARG A 186 2.64 6.39 22.82
N ILE A 187 2.22 5.65 21.79
CA ILE A 187 3.07 5.31 20.64
C ILE A 187 3.42 6.56 19.81
N GLU A 188 2.46 7.47 19.59
CA GLU A 188 2.72 8.71 18.85
C GLU A 188 3.72 9.63 19.58
N ASP A 189 3.65 9.71 20.91
CA ASP A 189 4.57 10.50 21.73
C ASP A 189 5.98 9.88 21.78
N LEU A 190 6.09 8.55 21.87
CA LEU A 190 7.38 7.85 21.75
C LEU A 190 8.03 8.10 20.38
N GLN A 191 7.24 7.99 19.29
CA GLN A 191 7.73 8.27 17.95
C GLN A 191 8.19 9.73 17.78
N ARG A 192 7.44 10.69 18.35
CA ARG A 192 7.79 12.11 18.31
C ARG A 192 9.06 12.40 19.09
N THR A 193 9.19 11.84 20.30
CA THR A 193 10.36 12.02 21.16
C THR A 193 11.61 11.42 20.52
N ARG A 194 11.51 10.20 19.96
CA ARG A 194 12.60 9.57 19.22
C ARG A 194 13.06 10.40 18.02
N ARG A 195 12.11 10.95 17.24
CA ARG A 195 12.45 11.83 16.11
C ARG A 195 13.19 13.07 16.57
N LYS A 196 12.69 13.75 17.60
CA LYS A 196 13.31 14.97 18.13
C LYS A 196 14.75 14.68 18.58
N TRP A 197 14.97 13.60 19.33
CA TRP A 197 16.30 13.18 19.74
C TRP A 197 17.21 12.86 18.55
N GLN A 198 16.69 12.18 17.52
CA GLN A 198 17.45 11.90 16.29
C GLN A 198 17.87 13.18 15.56
N GLU A 199 16.95 14.15 15.42
CA GLU A 199 17.22 15.45 14.80
C GLU A 199 18.27 16.25 15.59
N GLU A 200 18.14 16.31 16.91
CA GLU A 200 19.08 17.00 17.81
C GLU A 200 20.50 16.41 17.74
N ASN A 201 20.62 15.10 17.49
CA ASN A 201 21.91 14.41 17.37
C ASN A 201 22.39 14.26 15.91
N GLY A 202 21.70 14.85 14.93
CA GLY A 202 22.04 14.71 13.52
C GLY A 202 21.94 13.28 12.97
N ILE A 203 21.22 12.39 13.65
CA ILE A 203 21.04 11.00 13.27
C ILE A 203 19.92 10.91 12.23
N LYS A 204 20.26 10.53 11.01
CA LYS A 204 19.28 10.32 9.95
C LYS A 204 18.61 8.94 10.09
N HIS A 205 17.28 8.89 10.00
CA HIS A 205 16.56 7.63 9.98
C HIS A 205 16.79 6.87 8.67
N GLU A 206 17.27 5.63 8.77
CA GLU A 206 17.42 4.71 7.65
C GLU A 206 16.49 3.48 7.81
N PRO A 207 15.58 3.23 6.86
CA PRO A 207 14.74 2.04 6.89
C PRO A 207 15.56 0.75 6.76
N ARG A 208 15.28 -0.24 7.61
CA ARG A 208 16.08 -1.47 7.70
C ARG A 208 16.03 -2.36 6.46
N PHE A 209 14.86 -2.46 5.82
CA PHE A 209 14.59 -3.46 4.76
C PHE A 209 14.36 -2.84 3.37
N PHE A 210 14.52 -1.52 3.27
CA PHE A 210 14.31 -0.78 2.03
C PHE A 210 15.41 0.27 1.87
N LYS A 211 15.84 0.48 0.64
CA LYS A 211 16.78 1.55 0.28
C LYS A 211 16.12 2.50 -0.71
N LYS A 212 16.46 3.78 -0.60
CA LYS A 212 16.03 4.80 -1.56
C LYS A 212 16.90 4.68 -2.83
N VAL A 213 16.26 4.66 -3.99
CA VAL A 213 16.89 4.71 -5.31
C VAL A 213 16.27 5.83 -6.13
N VAL A 214 17.02 6.37 -7.07
CA VAL A 214 16.53 7.37 -8.03
C VAL A 214 16.46 6.68 -9.39
N ASP A 215 15.30 6.76 -10.05
CA ASP A 215 15.13 6.17 -11.38
C ASP A 215 15.68 7.08 -12.49
N ALA A 216 15.65 6.59 -13.74
CA ALA A 216 16.11 7.32 -14.92
C ALA A 216 15.38 8.67 -15.13
N ASN A 217 14.18 8.83 -14.56
CA ASN A 217 13.37 10.05 -14.65
C ASN A 217 13.53 10.94 -13.40
N GLN A 218 14.58 10.76 -12.61
CA GLN A 218 14.85 11.50 -11.37
C GLN A 218 13.76 11.35 -10.30
N ARG A 219 12.98 10.27 -10.33
CA ARG A 219 11.98 9.97 -9.30
C ARG A 219 12.60 9.12 -8.22
N GLU A 220 12.41 9.54 -6.98
CA GLU A 220 12.77 8.73 -5.81
C GLU A 220 11.80 7.55 -5.68
N ARG A 221 12.34 6.34 -5.54
CA ARG A 221 11.60 5.11 -5.26
C ARG A 221 12.25 4.37 -4.09
N TRP A 222 11.46 3.55 -3.40
CA TRP A 222 11.95 2.66 -2.36
C TRP A 222 11.93 1.23 -2.86
N VAL A 223 13.09 0.57 -2.85
CA VAL A 223 13.24 -0.82 -3.29
C VAL A 223 13.73 -1.66 -2.12
N THR A 224 13.32 -2.92 -2.12
CA THR A 224 13.85 -3.92 -1.18
C THR A 224 15.38 -3.98 -1.24
N ASN A 225 16.01 -4.21 -0.08
CA ASN A 225 17.44 -4.58 0.00
C ASN A 225 17.65 -6.12 0.08
N ASN A 226 16.58 -6.90 -0.07
CA ASN A 226 16.54 -8.36 -0.07
C ASN A 226 17.00 -9.01 1.26
N THR A 227 16.99 -8.28 2.38
CA THR A 227 17.44 -8.83 3.67
C THR A 227 16.32 -9.40 4.54
N TYR A 228 15.07 -8.98 4.35
CA TYR A 228 13.96 -9.34 5.25
C TYR A 228 13.78 -10.86 5.39
N TRP A 229 13.66 -11.58 4.26
CA TRP A 229 13.42 -13.02 4.28
C TRP A 229 14.64 -13.82 4.75
N GLU A 230 15.85 -13.32 4.51
CA GLU A 230 17.08 -13.94 5.02
C GLU A 230 17.15 -13.80 6.55
N LEU A 231 16.88 -12.61 7.08
CA LEU A 231 16.86 -12.34 8.52
C LEU A 231 15.69 -13.02 9.25
N ARG A 232 14.64 -13.39 8.53
CA ARG A 232 13.50 -14.14 9.07
C ARG A 232 13.81 -15.62 9.28
N LYS A 233 14.75 -16.22 8.53
CA LYS A 233 15.09 -17.65 8.64
C LYS A 233 15.65 -17.94 10.05
N SER A 234 15.11 -18.97 10.71
CA SER A 234 15.56 -19.51 12.02
C SER A 234 15.76 -18.47 13.13
N PRO A 235 14.78 -18.37 14.05
CA PRO A 235 14.22 -17.11 14.59
C PRO A 235 15.24 -15.96 14.65
N GLY A 236 15.48 -15.35 13.49
CA GLY A 236 16.56 -14.38 13.34
C GLY A 236 16.21 -13.02 13.95
N PHE A 237 14.93 -12.61 13.94
CA PHE A 237 14.55 -11.31 14.50
C PHE A 237 14.64 -11.24 16.03
N ILE A 238 14.39 -12.33 16.75
CA ILE A 238 14.52 -12.38 18.22
C ILE A 238 15.97 -12.13 18.65
N ASN A 239 16.93 -12.59 17.85
CA ASN A 239 18.35 -12.49 18.12
C ASN A 239 18.98 -11.17 17.65
N MET A 240 18.17 -10.20 17.22
CA MET A 240 18.63 -8.92 16.69
C MET A 240 18.22 -7.74 17.60
N GLU A 241 19.01 -6.68 17.55
CA GLU A 241 18.60 -5.40 18.14
C GLU A 241 17.43 -4.81 17.33
N ASN A 242 16.26 -4.70 17.95
CA ASN A 242 15.06 -4.16 17.34
C ASN A 242 14.64 -2.85 18.01
N PRO A 243 14.15 -1.87 17.25
CA PRO A 243 13.62 -0.67 17.85
C PRO A 243 12.34 -1.00 18.62
N ASN A 244 12.24 -0.54 19.86
CA ASN A 244 10.98 -0.58 20.60
C ASN A 244 9.95 0.30 19.89
N LEU A 245 8.70 -0.16 19.76
CA LEU A 245 7.60 0.63 19.20
C LEU A 245 7.02 1.62 20.23
#